data_AF-A0AAD5SSB9-F1
#
_entry.id   AF-A0AAD5SSB9-F1
#
_cell.length_a   1.000
_cell.length_b   1.000
_cell.length_c   1.000
_cell.angle_alpha   90.00
_cell.angle_beta   90.00
_cell.angle_gamma   90.00
#
_symmetry.space_group_name_H-M   'P 1'
#
loop_
_entity.id
_entity.type
_entity.pdbx_description
1 polymer ?
#
loop_
_entity_poly.entity_id
_entity_poly.type
_entity_poly.pdbx_seq_one_letter_code
_entity_poly.pdbx_strand_id
1 'polypeptide(L)'
;RPGTDARRYGDPWLANIDVKQKLAQAKLKHTARATKIDQVKEDFKVFEANLIRELKVALLGISTISEIMPHKADHSTAIEAALANFDTDKEWAAFCTARLDKSGGPAMFENEQYEHHDDPLIGIVHEGLLSRKGKGLIKSYKEHYYVVTAAGYLHEFKAKPQLDRADPISSEDTIYLGNCTLDSLHTQDRKPEEFILTEKNEDGKAFQRSSHVYKFLGASMREAEQFHAAISSLAKATLGVVATGSTNALLGRTETVLSGNGREKDEKNVE
;
A
#
# COMPACT_ATOMS: atom_id res chain seq x y z
N ARG A 1 7.24 -17.09 13.79
CA ARG A 1 8.69 -17.15 13.46
C ARG A 1 8.96 -16.03 12.46
N PRO A 2 9.82 -15.05 12.77
CA PRO A 2 10.14 -13.97 11.82
C PRO A 2 11.08 -14.56 10.76
N GLY A 3 10.50 -15.16 9.73
CA GLY A 3 11.20 -15.69 8.58
C GLY A 3 11.00 -14.75 7.40
N THR A 4 12.10 -14.40 6.74
CA THR A 4 12.21 -13.90 5.35
C THR A 4 11.48 -12.61 4.93
N ASP A 5 10.44 -12.16 5.62
CA ASP A 5 9.64 -10.98 5.25
C ASP A 5 9.92 -9.72 6.08
N ALA A 6 10.93 -9.74 6.96
CA ALA A 6 11.30 -8.56 7.77
C ALA A 6 11.66 -7.32 6.91
N ARG A 7 12.05 -7.53 5.64
CA ARG A 7 12.29 -6.44 4.68
C ARG A 7 11.01 -5.85 4.09
N ARG A 8 9.91 -6.61 4.03
CA ARG A 8 8.61 -6.17 3.50
C ARG A 8 7.67 -5.64 4.57
N TYR A 9 7.60 -6.30 5.73
CA TYR A 9 6.74 -5.85 6.86
C TYR A 9 7.48 -4.96 7.86
N GLY A 10 8.78 -4.73 7.67
CA GLY A 10 9.54 -3.74 8.45
C GLY A 10 9.39 -2.32 7.93
N ASP A 11 9.04 -2.14 6.65
CA ASP A 11 8.84 -0.82 6.04
C ASP A 11 7.35 -0.43 6.01
N PRO A 12 6.97 0.66 6.70
CA PRO A 12 5.60 1.17 6.71
C PRO A 12 5.06 1.54 5.32
N TRP A 13 5.90 2.06 4.42
CA TRP A 13 5.42 2.56 3.13
C TRP A 13 5.05 1.44 2.16
N LEU A 14 5.90 0.42 1.99
CA LEU A 14 5.57 -0.76 1.18
C LEU A 14 4.39 -1.54 1.76
N ALA A 15 4.29 -1.65 3.09
CA ALA A 15 3.13 -2.28 3.74
C ALA A 15 1.82 -1.53 3.43
N ASN A 16 1.86 -0.19 3.52
CA ASN A 16 0.72 0.66 3.17
C ASN A 16 0.31 0.51 1.70
N ILE A 17 1.28 0.42 0.79
CA ILE A 17 1.01 0.16 -0.63
C ILE A 17 0.32 -1.19 -0.83
N ASP A 18 0.80 -2.26 -0.19
CA ASP A 18 0.15 -3.57 -0.31
C ASP A 18 -1.31 -3.51 0.17
N VAL A 19 -1.57 -2.85 1.30
CA VAL A 19 -2.95 -2.65 1.79
C VAL A 19 -3.81 -1.91 0.77
N LYS A 20 -3.32 -0.80 0.19
CA LYS A 20 -4.04 -0.06 -0.87
C LYS A 20 -4.35 -0.94 -2.08
N GLN A 21 -3.39 -1.78 -2.50
CA GLN A 21 -3.58 -2.68 -3.62
C GLN A 21 -4.60 -3.77 -3.32
N LYS A 22 -4.55 -4.38 -2.12
CA LYS A 22 -5.55 -5.37 -1.70
C LYS A 22 -6.93 -4.74 -1.62
N LEU A 23 -7.03 -3.50 -1.12
CA LEU A 23 -8.29 -2.76 -1.06
C LEU A 23 -8.83 -2.49 -2.46
N ALA A 24 -8.00 -2.01 -3.40
CA ALA A 24 -8.38 -1.80 -4.79
C ALA A 24 -8.85 -3.10 -5.48
N GLN A 25 -8.13 -4.20 -5.27
CA GLN A 25 -8.52 -5.53 -5.77
C GLN A 25 -9.85 -5.99 -5.16
N ALA A 26 -10.05 -5.77 -3.87
CA ALA A 26 -11.28 -6.13 -3.19
C ALA A 26 -12.48 -5.30 -3.70
N LYS A 27 -12.30 -3.99 -3.91
CA LYS A 27 -13.29 -3.12 -4.55
C LYS A 27 -13.67 -3.64 -5.94
N LEU A 28 -12.68 -3.95 -6.79
CA LEU A 28 -12.94 -4.48 -8.13
C LEU A 28 -13.72 -5.81 -8.09
N LYS A 29 -13.31 -6.73 -7.20
CA LYS A 29 -14.02 -8.01 -7.00
C LYS A 29 -15.43 -7.81 -6.48
N HIS A 30 -15.63 -6.84 -5.59
CA HIS A 30 -16.94 -6.51 -5.04
C HIS A 30 -17.88 -5.98 -6.12
N THR A 31 -17.44 -5.02 -6.93
CA THR A 31 -18.21 -4.49 -8.06
C THR A 31 -18.54 -5.60 -9.06
N ALA A 32 -17.56 -6.42 -9.44
CA ALA A 32 -17.78 -7.54 -10.34
C ALA A 32 -18.78 -8.58 -9.78
N ARG A 33 -18.76 -8.81 -8.46
CA ARG A 33 -19.75 -9.68 -7.79
C ARG A 33 -21.13 -9.06 -7.83
N ALA A 34 -21.27 -7.76 -7.53
CA ALA A 34 -22.55 -7.06 -7.57
C ALA A 34 -23.19 -7.17 -8.96
N THR A 35 -22.42 -6.86 -10.02
CA THR A 35 -22.89 -7.01 -11.41
C THR A 35 -23.32 -8.45 -11.73
N LYS A 36 -22.60 -9.46 -11.24
CA LYS A 36 -23.01 -10.87 -11.44
C LYS A 36 -24.29 -11.22 -10.71
N ILE A 37 -24.49 -10.71 -9.50
CA ILE A 37 -25.73 -10.91 -8.75
C ILE A 37 -26.89 -10.26 -9.49
N ASP A 38 -26.70 -9.05 -10.03
CA ASP A 38 -27.72 -8.36 -10.82
C ASP A 38 -28.07 -9.12 -12.10
N GLN A 39 -27.08 -9.68 -12.79
CA GLN A 39 -27.34 -10.53 -13.95
C GLN A 39 -28.14 -11.78 -13.57
N VAL A 40 -27.76 -12.47 -12.49
CA VAL A 40 -28.48 -13.65 -12.00
C VAL A 40 -29.91 -13.28 -11.61
N LYS A 41 -30.13 -12.12 -10.97
CA LYS A 41 -31.48 -11.62 -10.67
C LYS A 41 -32.32 -11.48 -11.94
N GLU A 42 -31.77 -10.90 -12.99
CA GLU A 42 -32.50 -10.74 -14.25
C GLU A 42 -32.80 -12.10 -14.93
N ASP A 43 -31.83 -13.02 -14.93
CA ASP A 43 -32.02 -14.36 -15.49
C ASP A 43 -33.11 -15.13 -14.74
N PHE A 44 -33.13 -15.07 -13.40
CA PHE A 44 -34.14 -15.73 -12.58
C PHE A 44 -35.53 -15.08 -12.72
N LYS A 45 -35.60 -13.76 -12.92
CA LYS A 45 -36.86 -13.07 -13.22
C LYS A 45 -37.53 -13.66 -14.46
N VAL A 46 -36.76 -13.80 -15.55
CA VAL A 46 -37.25 -14.40 -16.81
C VAL A 46 -37.62 -15.86 -16.61
N PHE A 47 -36.79 -16.63 -15.90
CA PHE A 47 -37.05 -18.03 -15.60
C PHE A 47 -38.36 -18.23 -14.81
N GLU A 48 -38.58 -17.45 -13.75
CA GLU A 48 -39.78 -17.55 -12.92
C GLU A 48 -41.04 -17.16 -13.70
N ALA A 49 -40.97 -16.11 -14.52
CA ALA A 49 -42.06 -15.76 -15.44
C ALA A 49 -42.38 -16.88 -16.43
N ASN A 50 -41.36 -17.59 -16.93
CA ASN A 50 -41.58 -18.75 -17.79
C ASN A 50 -42.22 -19.92 -17.03
N LEU A 51 -41.70 -20.27 -15.86
CA LEU A 51 -42.21 -21.35 -15.01
C LEU A 51 -43.69 -21.13 -14.65
N ILE A 52 -44.06 -19.92 -14.22
CA ILE A 52 -45.44 -19.59 -13.85
C ILE A 52 -46.35 -19.65 -15.07
N ARG A 53 -45.88 -19.22 -16.24
CA ARG A 53 -46.65 -19.32 -17.48
C ARG A 53 -46.90 -20.78 -17.86
N GLU A 54 -45.88 -21.62 -17.80
CA GLU A 54 -46.01 -23.06 -18.08
C GLU A 54 -46.94 -23.75 -17.08
N LEU A 55 -46.83 -23.40 -15.79
CA LEU A 55 -47.75 -23.90 -14.76
C LEU A 55 -49.19 -23.47 -15.03
N LYS A 56 -49.42 -22.21 -15.42
CA LYS A 56 -50.74 -21.70 -15.84
C LYS A 56 -51.28 -22.53 -17.02
N VAL A 57 -50.46 -22.77 -18.05
CA VAL A 57 -50.85 -23.57 -19.23
C VAL A 57 -51.17 -25.01 -18.85
N ALA A 58 -50.33 -25.67 -18.04
CA ALA A 58 -50.54 -27.05 -17.61
C ALA A 58 -51.82 -27.20 -16.77
N LEU A 59 -52.07 -26.26 -15.85
CA LEU A 59 -53.25 -26.29 -14.99
C LEU A 59 -54.54 -26.05 -15.77
N LEU A 60 -54.52 -25.10 -16.72
CA LEU A 60 -55.61 -24.93 -17.68
C LEU A 60 -55.79 -26.20 -18.53
N GLY A 61 -54.72 -26.86 -18.95
CA GLY A 61 -54.77 -28.13 -19.69
C GLY A 61 -55.47 -29.25 -18.90
N ILE A 62 -55.12 -29.45 -17.63
CA ILE A 62 -55.79 -30.42 -16.74
C ILE A 62 -57.28 -30.11 -16.66
N SER A 63 -57.63 -28.83 -16.66
CA SER A 63 -59.01 -28.39 -16.62
C SER A 63 -59.83 -28.85 -17.84
N THR A 64 -59.20 -29.13 -18.98
CA THR A 64 -59.89 -29.57 -20.22
C THR A 64 -60.08 -31.09 -20.32
N ILE A 65 -59.54 -31.88 -19.39
CA ILE A 65 -59.64 -33.34 -19.41
C ILE A 65 -61.04 -33.77 -18.90
N SER A 66 -61.88 -34.29 -19.81
CA SER A 66 -63.28 -34.70 -19.53
C SER A 66 -63.43 -35.72 -18.39
N GLU A 67 -62.44 -36.60 -18.18
CA GLU A 67 -62.48 -37.63 -17.12
C GLU A 67 -62.35 -37.06 -15.70
N ILE A 68 -61.73 -35.89 -15.54
CA ILE A 68 -61.47 -35.26 -14.24
C ILE A 68 -62.58 -34.27 -13.87
N MET A 69 -63.36 -33.84 -14.86
CA MET A 69 -64.42 -32.84 -14.78
C MET A 69 -65.48 -33.08 -13.68
N PRO A 70 -65.96 -34.32 -13.41
CA PRO A 70 -66.95 -34.56 -12.34
C PRO A 70 -66.36 -34.42 -10.92
N HIS A 71 -65.04 -34.37 -10.75
CA HIS A 71 -64.36 -34.26 -9.44
C HIS A 71 -63.82 -32.85 -9.13
N LYS A 72 -64.09 -31.87 -10.00
CA LYS A 72 -63.52 -30.51 -9.94
C LYS A 72 -64.15 -29.54 -8.95
N ALA A 73 -65.33 -29.86 -8.41
CA ALA A 73 -66.33 -28.87 -8.03
C ALA A 73 -65.90 -27.85 -6.96
N ASP A 74 -65.01 -28.21 -6.01
CA ASP A 74 -64.75 -27.35 -4.85
C ASP A 74 -63.39 -26.64 -4.87
N HIS A 75 -62.38 -27.20 -5.56
CA HIS A 75 -61.01 -26.66 -5.52
C HIS A 75 -60.57 -25.98 -6.82
N SER A 76 -61.19 -26.27 -7.97
CA SER A 76 -60.80 -25.69 -9.28
C SER A 76 -60.91 -24.18 -9.29
N THR A 77 -62.04 -23.64 -8.80
CA THR A 77 -62.33 -22.20 -8.81
C THR A 77 -61.41 -21.43 -7.87
N ALA A 78 -61.08 -22.01 -6.72
CA ALA A 78 -60.14 -21.43 -5.76
C ALA A 78 -58.71 -21.38 -6.33
N ILE A 79 -58.29 -22.43 -7.04
CA ILE A 79 -56.98 -22.49 -7.70
C ILE A 79 -56.94 -21.50 -8.87
N GLU A 80 -57.96 -21.44 -9.72
CA GLU A 80 -58.04 -20.49 -10.84
C GLU A 80 -57.99 -19.03 -10.36
N ALA A 81 -58.74 -18.70 -9.30
CA ALA A 81 -58.69 -17.38 -8.67
C ALA A 81 -57.30 -17.05 -8.10
N ALA A 82 -56.62 -18.03 -7.50
CA ALA A 82 -55.25 -17.86 -7.00
C ALA A 82 -54.24 -17.62 -8.14
N LEU A 83 -54.34 -18.36 -9.26
CA LEU A 83 -53.45 -18.14 -10.42
C LEU A 83 -53.72 -16.83 -11.15
N ALA A 84 -54.98 -16.36 -11.17
CA ALA A 84 -55.35 -15.07 -11.76
C ALA A 84 -54.75 -13.89 -10.97
N ASN A 85 -54.66 -14.02 -9.65
CA ASN A 85 -54.05 -13.02 -8.77
C ASN A 85 -52.51 -13.09 -8.73
N PHE A 86 -51.90 -14.10 -9.33
CA PHE A 86 -50.45 -14.26 -9.33
C PHE A 86 -49.78 -13.33 -10.34
N ASP A 87 -49.26 -12.21 -9.83
CA ASP A 87 -48.49 -11.19 -10.55
C ASP A 87 -47.00 -11.45 -10.35
N THR A 88 -46.37 -12.05 -11.36
CA THR A 88 -44.97 -12.51 -11.28
C THR A 88 -44.00 -11.36 -10.99
N ASP A 89 -44.23 -10.18 -11.56
CA ASP A 89 -43.30 -9.06 -11.36
C ASP A 89 -43.36 -8.53 -9.93
N LYS A 90 -44.55 -8.51 -9.32
CA LYS A 90 -44.72 -8.10 -7.91
C LYS A 90 -44.11 -9.09 -6.94
N GLU A 91 -44.35 -10.39 -7.14
CA GLU A 91 -43.77 -11.44 -6.29
C GLU A 91 -42.24 -11.46 -6.39
N TRP A 92 -41.69 -11.34 -7.60
CA TRP A 92 -40.25 -11.25 -7.81
C TRP A 92 -39.63 -10.02 -7.13
N ALA A 93 -40.26 -8.85 -7.26
CA ALA A 93 -39.81 -7.64 -6.60
C ALA A 93 -39.84 -7.77 -5.07
N ALA A 94 -40.94 -8.32 -4.51
CA ALA A 94 -41.07 -8.57 -3.08
C ALA A 94 -39.99 -9.56 -2.58
N PHE A 95 -39.71 -10.62 -3.36
CA PHE A 95 -38.65 -11.57 -3.07
C PHE A 95 -37.26 -10.91 -3.06
N CYS A 96 -36.96 -10.08 -4.06
CA CYS A 96 -35.70 -9.34 -4.15
C CYS A 96 -35.47 -8.48 -2.90
N THR A 97 -36.44 -7.65 -2.54
CA THR A 97 -36.34 -6.75 -1.38
C THR A 97 -36.27 -7.52 -0.05
N ALA A 98 -37.04 -8.59 0.10
CA ALA A 98 -37.09 -9.34 1.36
C ALA A 98 -35.82 -10.17 1.61
N ARG A 99 -35.21 -10.72 0.54
CA ARG A 99 -34.19 -11.78 0.64
C ARG A 99 -32.86 -11.48 -0.05
N LEU A 100 -32.86 -10.82 -1.20
CA LEU A 100 -31.64 -10.61 -1.99
C LEU A 100 -30.95 -9.29 -1.65
N ASP A 101 -31.71 -8.22 -1.41
CA ASP A 101 -31.14 -6.88 -1.17
C ASP A 101 -30.49 -6.75 0.21
N LYS A 102 -30.86 -7.62 1.15
CA LYS A 102 -30.19 -7.76 2.46
C LYS A 102 -28.79 -8.38 2.37
N SER A 103 -28.37 -8.82 1.18
CA SER A 103 -27.04 -9.40 0.95
C SER A 103 -25.99 -8.39 0.46
N GLY A 104 -26.35 -7.09 0.43
CA GLY A 104 -25.44 -5.99 0.10
C GLY A 104 -24.11 -6.18 0.82
N GLY A 105 -23.00 -6.18 0.06
CA GLY A 105 -21.69 -6.37 0.64
C GLY A 105 -21.33 -5.23 1.59
N PRO A 106 -20.27 -5.40 2.40
CA PRO A 106 -19.96 -4.45 3.44
C PRO A 106 -19.68 -3.06 2.85
N ALA A 107 -20.28 -2.02 3.46
CA ALA A 107 -20.06 -0.61 3.12
C ALA A 107 -18.59 -0.17 3.24
N MET A 108 -17.73 -1.04 3.77
CA MET A 108 -16.28 -0.85 3.91
C MET A 108 -15.55 -0.51 2.61
N PHE A 109 -16.15 -0.76 1.44
CA PHE A 109 -15.53 -0.47 0.15
C PHE A 109 -15.82 0.94 -0.38
N GLU A 110 -16.69 1.70 0.28
CA GLU A 110 -17.03 3.07 -0.14
C GLU A 110 -15.99 4.09 0.32
N ASN A 111 -15.35 3.88 1.47
CA ASN A 111 -14.34 4.78 2.02
C ASN A 111 -12.94 4.13 2.01
N GLU A 112 -11.93 4.90 1.62
CA GLU A 112 -10.52 4.47 1.63
C GLU A 112 -9.85 4.60 3.00
N GLN A 113 -10.66 4.76 4.05
CA GLN A 113 -10.18 4.91 5.41
C GLN A 113 -9.93 3.54 6.02
N TYR A 114 -8.67 3.17 6.09
CA TYR A 114 -8.16 2.09 6.93
C TYR A 114 -7.23 2.67 8.00
N GLU A 115 -6.98 1.89 9.03
CA GLU A 115 -6.13 2.30 10.15
C GLU A 115 -4.74 2.73 9.65
N HIS A 116 -4.23 3.85 10.15
CA HIS A 116 -2.91 4.40 9.78
C HIS A 116 -2.71 4.74 8.28
N HIS A 117 -3.78 4.88 7.49
CA HIS A 117 -3.70 5.26 6.08
C HIS A 117 -3.03 6.62 5.82
N ASP A 118 -2.96 7.48 6.85
CA ASP A 118 -2.46 8.85 6.87
C ASP A 118 -1.25 9.03 7.82
N ASP A 119 -0.60 7.94 8.23
CA ASP A 119 0.58 7.99 9.08
C ASP A 119 1.72 8.78 8.40
N PRO A 120 2.31 9.80 9.06
CA PRO A 120 3.41 10.59 8.50
C PRO A 120 4.62 9.77 8.01
N LEU A 121 4.87 8.59 8.60
CA LEU A 121 5.98 7.71 8.25
C LEU A 121 5.84 7.08 6.86
N ILE A 122 4.62 6.99 6.32
CA ILE A 122 4.37 6.53 4.94
C ILE A 122 4.54 7.67 3.92
N GLY A 123 4.90 8.87 4.34
CA GLY A 123 5.13 10.00 3.45
C GLY A 123 6.33 9.76 2.52
N ILE A 124 6.23 10.26 1.29
CA ILE A 124 7.38 10.33 0.37
C ILE A 124 8.09 11.66 0.61
N VAL A 125 9.39 11.60 0.91
CA VAL A 125 10.25 12.77 1.06
C VAL A 125 10.76 13.24 -0.30
N HIS A 126 11.19 12.30 -1.14
CA HIS A 126 11.65 12.58 -2.49
C HIS A 126 11.50 11.35 -3.39
N GLU A 127 11.22 11.54 -4.67
CA GLU A 127 11.17 10.47 -5.68
C GLU A 127 11.74 10.97 -7.02
N GLY A 128 12.35 10.08 -7.80
CA GLY A 128 13.01 10.46 -9.05
C GLY A 128 13.84 9.36 -9.67
N LEU A 129 14.57 9.68 -10.73
CA LEU A 129 15.48 8.73 -11.38
C LEU A 129 16.88 8.88 -10.79
N LEU A 130 17.54 7.77 -10.50
CA LEU A 130 18.96 7.77 -10.18
C LEU A 130 19.64 6.63 -10.92
N SER A 131 20.87 6.89 -11.33
CA SER A 131 21.73 5.86 -11.88
C SER A 131 22.55 5.21 -10.77
N ARG A 132 22.41 3.90 -10.58
CA ARG A 132 23.21 3.13 -9.64
C ARG A 132 24.28 2.32 -10.36
N LYS A 133 25.50 2.33 -9.82
CA LYS A 133 26.58 1.49 -10.33
C LYS A 133 26.36 0.03 -9.95
N GLY A 134 26.33 -0.85 -10.94
CA GLY A 134 26.15 -2.30 -10.74
C GLY A 134 27.29 -2.95 -9.94
N LYS A 135 26.94 -3.98 -9.16
CA LYS A 135 27.88 -4.80 -8.35
C LYS A 135 28.56 -5.95 -9.14
N GLY A 136 28.23 -6.11 -10.42
CA GLY A 136 28.72 -7.22 -11.27
C GLY A 136 30.07 -6.96 -11.96
N LEU A 137 30.49 -7.93 -12.80
CA LEU A 137 31.73 -7.86 -13.59
C LEU A 137 31.76 -6.62 -14.52
N ILE A 138 30.61 -6.24 -15.05
CA ILE A 138 30.43 -5.01 -15.83
C ILE A 138 29.91 -3.93 -14.90
N LYS A 139 30.83 -3.03 -14.49
CA LYS A 139 30.54 -1.90 -13.60
C LYS A 139 29.98 -0.72 -14.40
N SER A 140 28.77 -0.86 -14.93
CA SER A 140 28.04 0.25 -15.57
C SER A 140 27.03 0.90 -14.62
N TYR A 141 26.71 2.17 -14.89
CA TYR A 141 25.59 2.86 -14.27
C TYR A 141 24.30 2.42 -14.97
N LYS A 142 23.27 2.11 -14.18
CA LYS A 142 21.94 1.79 -14.67
C LYS A 142 20.92 2.67 -13.97
N GLU A 143 20.09 3.33 -14.77
CA GLU A 143 19.00 4.16 -14.28
C GLU A 143 17.88 3.30 -13.72
N HIS A 144 17.40 3.67 -12.54
CA HIS A 144 16.25 3.09 -11.86
C HIS A 144 15.45 4.23 -11.22
N TYR A 145 14.20 3.95 -10.86
CA TYR A 145 13.36 4.88 -10.14
C TYR A 145 13.51 4.67 -8.63
N TYR A 146 13.76 5.74 -7.90
CA TYR A 146 13.98 5.68 -6.46
C TYR A 146 12.94 6.48 -5.70
N VAL A 147 12.54 5.94 -4.54
CA VAL A 147 11.61 6.60 -3.61
C VAL A 147 12.27 6.63 -2.24
N VAL A 148 12.40 7.83 -1.69
CA VAL A 148 12.85 8.09 -0.31
C VAL A 148 11.62 8.32 0.56
N THR A 149 11.43 7.49 1.58
CA THR A 149 10.28 7.55 2.48
C THR A 149 10.63 8.22 3.80
N ALA A 150 9.64 8.81 4.47
CA ALA A 150 9.80 9.48 5.75
C ALA A 150 10.23 8.52 6.87
N ALA A 151 9.90 7.23 6.74
CA ALA A 151 10.39 6.16 7.61
C ALA A 151 11.90 5.88 7.48
N GLY A 152 12.61 6.56 6.57
CA GLY A 152 14.05 6.40 6.39
C GLY A 152 14.43 5.24 5.48
N TYR A 153 13.59 4.88 4.51
CA TYR A 153 13.91 3.88 3.51
C TYR A 153 14.16 4.51 2.14
N LEU A 154 15.07 3.91 1.38
CA LEU A 154 15.32 4.20 -0.03
C LEU A 154 14.99 2.94 -0.85
N HIS A 155 13.92 3.01 -1.64
CA HIS A 155 13.45 1.91 -2.47
C HIS A 155 13.91 2.09 -3.92
N GLU A 156 14.36 1.00 -4.54
CA GLU A 156 14.72 0.94 -5.96
C GLU A 156 13.64 0.21 -6.76
N PHE A 157 13.22 0.79 -7.88
CA PHE A 157 12.24 0.23 -8.80
C PHE A 157 12.75 0.30 -10.24
N LYS A 158 12.37 -0.67 -11.07
CA LYS A 158 12.66 -0.62 -12.52
C LYS A 158 12.00 0.57 -13.23
N ALA A 159 10.87 1.03 -12.73
CA ALA A 159 10.10 2.14 -13.26
C ALA A 159 9.28 2.79 -12.14
N LYS A 160 8.69 3.96 -12.42
CA LYS A 160 7.82 4.65 -11.47
C LYS A 160 6.68 3.73 -11.01
N PRO A 161 6.52 3.46 -9.69
CA PRO A 161 5.44 2.62 -9.19
C PRO A 161 4.09 3.29 -9.44
N GLN A 162 3.13 2.51 -9.92
CA GLN A 162 1.77 2.98 -10.18
C GLN A 162 0.88 2.62 -9.00
N LEU A 163 0.77 3.54 -8.04
CA LEU A 163 0.07 3.32 -6.77
C LEU A 163 -1.43 3.07 -6.96
N ASP A 164 -2.01 3.57 -8.05
CA ASP A 164 -3.45 3.47 -8.33
C ASP A 164 -3.85 2.16 -9.00
N ARG A 165 -2.88 1.31 -9.36
CA ARG A 165 -3.15 0.03 -10.03
C ARG A 165 -3.19 -1.12 -9.05
N ALA A 166 -4.03 -2.10 -9.37
CA ALA A 166 -4.13 -3.37 -8.64
C ALA A 166 -2.93 -4.29 -8.84
N ASP A 167 -1.97 -3.93 -9.69
CA ASP A 167 -0.79 -4.73 -10.01
C ASP A 167 0.21 -4.71 -8.85
N PRO A 168 0.79 -5.85 -8.45
CA PRO A 168 1.71 -5.91 -7.33
C PRO A 168 2.94 -5.03 -7.57
N ILE A 169 3.19 -4.09 -6.67
CA ILE A 169 4.42 -3.30 -6.69
C ILE A 169 5.50 -4.12 -5.97
N SER A 170 6.62 -4.36 -6.66
CA SER A 170 7.80 -4.99 -6.07
C SER A 170 8.99 -4.07 -6.28
N SER A 171 9.61 -3.68 -5.17
CA SER A 171 10.93 -3.05 -5.20
C SER A 171 11.99 -4.10 -5.58
N GLU A 172 13.01 -3.68 -6.31
CA GLU A 172 14.19 -4.51 -6.63
C GLU A 172 15.17 -4.55 -5.45
N ASP A 173 15.33 -3.42 -4.78
CA ASP A 173 16.18 -3.27 -3.60
C ASP A 173 15.53 -2.29 -2.61
N THR A 174 15.86 -2.41 -1.34
CA THR A 174 15.37 -1.51 -0.28
C THR A 174 16.45 -1.35 0.76
N ILE A 175 16.84 -0.10 0.99
CA ILE A 175 17.97 0.27 1.85
C ILE A 175 17.42 1.08 3.02
N TYR A 176 17.76 0.69 4.24
CA TYR A 176 17.40 1.46 5.43
C TYR A 176 18.45 2.52 5.74
N LEU A 177 18.10 3.78 5.56
CA LEU A 177 19.01 4.93 5.67
C LEU A 177 19.52 5.14 7.11
N GLY A 178 18.77 4.71 8.12
CA GLY A 178 19.18 4.79 9.53
C GLY A 178 20.45 3.98 9.85
N ASN A 179 20.88 3.07 8.97
CA ASN A 179 22.13 2.33 9.07
C ASN A 179 23.18 2.74 8.02
N CYS A 180 22.88 3.79 7.25
CA CYS A 180 23.75 4.29 6.21
C CYS A 180 24.53 5.53 6.65
N THR A 181 25.72 5.67 6.08
CA THR A 181 26.50 6.90 6.08
C THR A 181 26.56 7.44 4.66
N LEU A 182 26.20 8.72 4.50
CA LEU A 182 26.21 9.41 3.22
C LEU A 182 27.50 10.21 3.07
N ASP A 183 28.19 10.01 1.96
CA ASP A 183 29.37 10.77 1.60
C ASP A 183 29.02 12.15 1.04
N SER A 184 29.99 13.05 1.02
CA SER A 184 29.82 14.38 0.47
C SER A 184 29.64 14.40 -1.05
N LEU A 185 28.78 15.30 -1.49
CA LEU A 185 28.66 15.68 -2.90
C LEU A 185 29.86 16.56 -3.30
N HIS A 186 30.17 16.64 -4.60
CA HIS A 186 31.27 17.46 -5.14
C HIS A 186 32.69 17.06 -4.69
N THR A 187 32.96 15.76 -4.55
CA THR A 187 34.34 15.30 -4.29
C THR A 187 35.20 15.47 -5.56
N GLN A 188 36.38 16.10 -5.45
CA GLN A 188 37.26 16.40 -6.60
C GLN A 188 37.65 15.18 -7.46
N ASP A 189 37.66 13.98 -6.88
CA ASP A 189 38.06 12.74 -7.56
C ASP A 189 36.92 12.04 -8.34
N ARG A 190 35.73 12.63 -8.37
CA ARG A 190 34.50 12.01 -8.90
C ARG A 190 33.70 13.00 -9.74
N LYS A 191 32.70 12.48 -10.46
CA LYS A 191 31.72 13.33 -11.14
C LYS A 191 30.98 14.16 -10.08
N PRO A 192 30.70 15.46 -10.34
CA PRO A 192 30.00 16.32 -9.38
C PRO A 192 28.66 15.75 -8.90
N GLU A 193 27.96 15.06 -9.80
CA GLU A 193 26.64 14.46 -9.56
C GLU A 193 26.71 13.07 -8.90
N GLU A 194 27.91 12.55 -8.60
CA GLU A 194 28.13 11.25 -7.97
C GLU A 194 28.21 11.38 -6.45
N PHE A 195 27.46 10.53 -5.74
CA PHE A 195 27.57 10.37 -4.29
C PHE A 195 27.59 8.90 -3.89
N ILE A 196 28.12 8.63 -2.70
CA ILE A 196 28.29 7.27 -2.17
C ILE A 196 27.49 7.11 -0.89
N LEU A 197 26.69 6.06 -0.84
CA LEU A 197 25.97 5.62 0.36
C LEU A 197 26.62 4.33 0.86
N THR A 198 27.01 4.29 2.13
CA THR A 198 27.60 3.11 2.75
C THR A 198 26.69 2.60 3.86
N GLU A 199 26.12 1.42 3.68
CA GLU A 199 25.30 0.73 4.67
C GLU A 199 26.17 -0.17 5.55
N LYS A 200 26.03 -0.01 6.87
CA LYS A 200 26.70 -0.89 7.84
C LYS A 200 25.78 -2.06 8.16
N ASN A 201 26.24 -3.27 7.89
CA ASN A 201 25.55 -4.47 8.35
C ASN A 201 25.71 -4.59 9.88
N GLU A 202 24.59 -4.59 10.62
CA GLU A 202 24.58 -4.83 12.06
C GLU A 202 24.51 -6.34 12.39
N ASP A 203 24.19 -7.18 11.40
CA ASP A 203 24.08 -8.63 11.52
C ASP A 203 25.43 -9.36 11.39
N GLY A 204 26.12 -9.52 12.52
CA GLY A 204 26.75 -10.81 12.85
C GLY A 204 28.26 -11.00 12.57
N LYS A 205 28.99 -11.15 13.68
CA LYS A 205 30.41 -11.54 13.87
C LYS A 205 31.43 -10.42 13.71
N ALA A 206 32.09 -10.11 14.83
CA ALA A 206 33.11 -9.07 15.00
C ALA A 206 34.29 -9.10 14.00
N PHE A 207 34.39 -10.12 13.15
CA PHE A 207 35.45 -10.32 12.16
C PHE A 207 35.02 -10.11 10.69
N GLN A 208 33.74 -9.88 10.40
CA GLN A 208 33.26 -9.55 9.04
C GLN A 208 32.26 -8.39 9.10
N ARG A 209 32.74 -7.19 9.44
CA ARG A 209 31.99 -5.95 9.18
C ARG A 209 32.02 -5.67 7.66
N SER A 210 31.25 -6.42 6.88
CA SER A 210 31.08 -6.12 5.46
C SER A 210 30.12 -4.93 5.33
N SER A 211 30.64 -3.79 4.89
CA SER A 211 29.82 -2.62 4.54
C SER A 211 29.35 -2.74 3.10
N HIS A 212 28.08 -2.47 2.84
CA HIS A 212 27.55 -2.39 1.48
C HIS A 212 27.72 -0.96 0.96
N VAL A 213 28.45 -0.81 -0.14
CA VAL A 213 28.70 0.49 -0.77
C VAL A 213 27.85 0.61 -2.03
N TYR A 214 27.02 1.65 -2.08
CA TYR A 214 26.20 2.03 -3.21
C TYR A 214 26.75 3.32 -3.81
N LYS A 215 26.93 3.34 -5.14
CA LYS A 215 27.35 4.54 -5.87
C LYS A 215 26.19 4.99 -6.73
N PHE A 216 25.74 6.22 -6.51
CA PHE A 216 24.64 6.83 -7.22
C PHE A 216 25.15 8.00 -8.04
N LEU A 217 24.48 8.25 -9.16
CA LEU A 217 24.76 9.34 -10.08
C LEU A 217 23.41 9.95 -10.49
N GLY A 218 23.22 11.24 -10.23
CA GLY A 218 22.05 11.98 -10.72
C GLY A 218 22.13 12.24 -12.23
N ALA A 219 20.98 12.41 -12.90
CA ALA A 219 20.98 12.84 -14.31
C ALA A 219 21.39 14.31 -14.47
N SER A 220 21.25 15.10 -13.40
CA SER A 220 21.76 16.47 -13.28
C SER A 220 22.28 16.74 -11.88
N MET A 221 23.10 17.79 -11.74
CA MET A 221 23.58 18.28 -10.46
C MET A 221 22.44 18.58 -9.48
N ARG A 222 21.39 19.25 -9.96
CA ARG A 222 20.22 19.59 -9.15
C ARG A 222 19.50 18.35 -8.61
N GLU A 223 19.36 17.33 -9.43
CA GLU A 223 18.74 16.07 -9.00
C GLU A 223 19.60 15.35 -7.97
N ALA A 224 20.91 15.31 -8.18
CA ALA A 224 21.84 14.75 -7.19
C ALA A 224 21.78 15.49 -5.86
N GLU A 225 21.71 16.83 -5.87
CA GLU A 225 21.54 17.66 -4.68
C GLU A 225 20.22 17.38 -3.94
N GLN A 226 19.12 17.24 -4.67
CA GLN A 226 17.81 16.95 -4.08
C GLN A 226 17.78 15.58 -3.40
N PHE A 227 18.30 14.55 -4.06
CA PHE A 227 18.44 13.22 -3.46
C PHE A 227 19.42 13.22 -2.28
N HIS A 228 20.56 13.91 -2.41
CA HIS A 228 21.54 14.01 -1.33
C HIS A 228 20.94 14.70 -0.10
N ALA A 229 20.22 15.80 -0.29
CA ALA A 229 19.51 16.50 0.79
C ALA A 229 18.46 15.60 1.46
N ALA A 230 17.61 14.93 0.67
CA ALA A 230 16.58 14.02 1.18
C ALA A 230 17.15 12.81 1.94
N ILE A 231 18.27 12.24 1.47
CA ILE A 231 18.92 11.12 2.15
C ILE A 231 19.66 11.60 3.39
N SER A 232 20.31 12.77 3.34
CA SER A 232 21.09 13.33 4.46
C SER A 232 20.24 13.62 5.69
N SER A 233 18.98 14.04 5.51
CA SER A 233 18.06 14.31 6.62
C SER A 233 17.62 13.05 7.37
N LEU A 234 17.78 11.87 6.77
CA LEU A 234 17.32 10.58 7.30
C LEU A 234 18.48 9.62 7.63
N ALA A 235 19.68 9.86 7.11
CA ALA A 235 20.84 8.98 7.29
C ALA A 235 21.48 9.14 8.69
N LYS A 236 22.09 8.04 9.19
CA LYS A 236 22.74 8.00 10.52
C LYS A 236 23.83 9.06 10.71
N ALA A 237 24.58 9.33 9.63
CA ALA A 237 25.62 10.34 9.61
C ALA A 237 25.89 10.81 8.17
N THR A 238 26.10 12.11 8.01
CA THR A 238 26.57 12.73 6.77
C THR A 238 28.01 13.16 6.95
N LEU A 239 28.92 12.66 6.11
CA LEU A 239 30.32 13.07 6.12
C LEU A 239 30.43 14.36 5.31
N GLY A 240 30.72 15.49 5.96
CA GLY A 240 30.95 16.76 5.29
C GLY A 240 32.35 16.86 4.67
N VAL A 241 32.48 17.59 3.55
CA VAL A 241 33.78 18.00 3.01
C VAL A 241 34.39 18.99 4.00
N VAL A 242 35.38 18.53 4.77
CA VAL A 242 36.33 19.46 5.38
C VAL A 242 37.15 20.01 4.23
N ALA A 243 36.91 21.28 3.87
CA ALA A 243 37.77 22.01 2.95
C ALA A 243 39.21 21.92 3.49
N THR A 244 40.13 21.46 2.64
CA THR A 244 41.52 21.19 3.00
C THR A 244 42.22 22.45 3.50
N GLY A 245 42.65 22.40 4.76
CA GLY A 245 43.55 23.37 5.37
C GLY A 245 44.19 22.80 6.63
N SER A 246 45.34 22.13 6.45
CA SER A 246 46.41 21.85 7.42
C SER A 246 46.08 21.22 8.79
N THR A 247 46.58 19.99 8.97
CA THR A 247 47.23 19.39 10.15
C THR A 247 46.61 19.52 11.55
N ASN A 248 46.29 18.34 12.12
CA ASN A 248 46.27 17.99 13.55
C ASN A 248 45.37 18.78 14.51
N ALA A 249 44.19 18.23 14.83
CA ALA A 249 43.58 18.25 16.18
C ALA A 249 42.31 17.38 16.15
N LEU A 250 42.37 16.18 16.71
CA LEU A 250 41.96 15.81 18.07
C LEU A 250 40.46 15.43 18.16
N LEU A 251 40.25 14.15 18.51
CA LEU A 251 39.02 13.66 19.11
C LEU A 251 38.58 14.60 20.24
N GLY A 252 37.35 15.08 20.20
CA GLY A 252 36.75 15.92 21.23
C GLY A 252 35.27 15.62 21.37
N ARG A 253 34.98 14.52 22.07
CA ARG A 253 33.67 14.12 22.59
C ARG A 253 33.16 15.23 23.54
N THR A 254 32.07 15.91 23.19
CA THR A 254 31.40 16.86 24.09
C THR A 254 30.43 16.08 25.00
N GLU A 255 30.96 15.53 26.10
CA GLU A 255 30.16 15.29 27.29
C GLU A 255 30.21 16.55 28.15
N THR A 256 29.05 17.16 28.34
CA THR A 256 28.77 18.30 29.20
C THR A 256 29.02 17.93 30.65
N VAL A 257 30.14 18.38 31.22
CA VAL A 257 30.36 18.40 32.67
C VAL A 257 29.90 19.74 33.23
N LEU A 258 28.83 19.68 34.01
CA LEU A 258 28.37 20.74 34.91
C LEU A 258 29.39 20.91 36.05
N SER A 259 30.08 22.05 36.12
CA SER A 259 30.56 22.65 37.38
C SER A 259 31.06 24.08 37.16
N GLY A 260 30.68 25.00 38.03
CA GLY A 260 31.03 26.42 37.97
C GLY A 260 30.01 27.28 38.75
N ASN A 261 29.92 27.11 40.07
CA ASN A 261 30.57 27.95 41.10
C ASN A 261 30.15 29.42 41.15
N GLY A 262 29.69 29.81 42.35
CA GLY A 262 30.12 31.04 43.02
C GLY A 262 29.49 32.34 42.54
N ARG A 263 28.40 32.76 43.20
CA ARG A 263 28.07 34.18 43.36
C ARG A 263 28.34 34.61 44.78
N GLU A 264 29.11 35.68 44.85
CA GLU A 264 29.61 36.39 46.01
C GLU A 264 28.61 37.47 46.47
N LYS A 265 28.69 37.79 47.76
CA LYS A 265 28.22 39.00 48.48
C LYS A 265 26.76 39.04 48.95
N ASP A 266 26.59 39.05 50.27
CA ASP A 266 26.27 40.31 50.97
C ASP A 266 26.66 40.24 52.46
N GLU A 267 27.39 41.27 52.89
CA GLU A 267 27.59 41.65 54.30
C GLU A 267 26.30 42.23 54.86
N LYS A 268 25.94 41.88 56.12
CA LYS A 268 25.54 42.85 57.16
C LYS A 268 25.36 42.19 58.53
N ASN A 269 25.98 42.84 59.51
CA ASN A 269 25.78 42.77 60.97
C ASN A 269 24.35 42.45 61.41
N VAL A 270 24.19 41.76 62.56
CA VAL A 270 23.77 42.32 63.86
C VAL A 270 23.82 41.20 64.94
N GLU A 271 24.39 41.58 66.09
CA GLU A 271 24.44 40.93 67.43
C GLU A 271 25.26 39.65 67.65
#